data_AF-A0A195BJA8-F1
#
_entry.id   AF-A0A195BJA8-F1
#
_cell.length_a   1.000
_cell.length_b   1.000
_cell.length_c   1.000
_cell.angle_alpha   90.00
_cell.angle_beta   90.00
_cell.angle_gamma   90.00
#
_symmetry.space_group_name_H-M   'P 1'
#
loop_
_entity.id
_entity.type
_entity.pdbx_description
1 polymer ?
#
loop_
_entity_poly.entity_id
_entity_poly.type
_entity_poly.pdbx_seq_one_letter_code
_entity_poly.pdbx_strand_id
1 'polypeptide(L)'
;MPRKQSSKPKADSPKAKPGKKTQKLNENGISNKKRVNDTNDEPAPKRTKIDSKASKSTDDSSTSKKVKNEPKQMKNKTDTNLDEIDFGCTKSNQEGKKHNLKICTWNVSGIRAVIKKHGLDYIIKEDADIIALQETKCDKGKMPDEVKLPGYHHYFLDSKKPGYCGVALFSKEKPISVKYGLNDSTFDTEGRIITVEFPEFFVINVYVPNAGQKLVTLPKRLEWNKLFKKHIKELDQKKPVIICGDMNVAHQEIDLKNPKTNTNNAGFTEEERDDMTDFLAAGFIDTFRSLYPETEGAYTFWSYFANARSKNIGWRLDYFLISERIKNKVCDNIIRKDVYGSDHCPVILYINL
;
A
#
# COMPACT_ATOMS: atom_id res chain seq x y z
N MET A 1 42.78 51.13 -17.66
CA MET A 1 43.49 51.42 -16.38
C MET A 1 43.43 50.18 -15.47
N PRO A 2 44.32 50.04 -14.46
CA PRO A 2 44.77 48.71 -13.98
C PRO A 2 44.37 48.35 -12.52
N ARG A 3 44.91 47.19 -12.05
CA ARG A 3 45.04 46.70 -10.63
C ARG A 3 43.81 45.99 -10.02
N LYS A 4 43.89 44.93 -9.21
CA LYS A 4 44.97 44.08 -8.58
C LYS A 4 44.50 42.59 -8.65
N GLN A 5 45.30 41.52 -8.82
CA GLN A 5 46.45 40.96 -8.08
C GLN A 5 46.19 40.49 -6.62
N SER A 6 46.16 39.14 -6.44
CA SER A 6 46.84 38.29 -5.41
C SER A 6 46.57 38.54 -3.89
N SER A 7 46.74 37.60 -2.93
CA SER A 7 47.59 36.39 -2.83
C SER A 7 47.15 35.41 -1.69
N LYS A 8 47.66 34.17 -1.69
CA LYS A 8 47.85 33.26 -0.50
C LYS A 8 49.18 33.66 0.25
N PRO A 9 49.72 33.04 1.36
CA PRO A 9 49.48 31.68 1.93
C PRO A 9 49.69 31.47 3.49
N LYS A 10 49.59 30.19 3.97
CA LYS A 10 50.23 29.54 5.17
C LYS A 10 49.98 30.16 6.58
N ALA A 11 50.23 29.52 7.73
CA ALA A 11 50.24 28.11 8.21
C ALA A 11 50.33 28.13 9.76
N ASP A 12 49.97 27.04 10.47
CA ASP A 12 50.71 26.43 11.63
C ASP A 12 49.85 25.59 12.60
N SER A 13 50.53 24.72 13.37
CA SER A 13 50.01 23.83 14.42
C SER A 13 50.67 24.14 15.76
N PRO A 14 50.13 23.68 16.91
CA PRO A 14 50.85 22.63 17.63
C PRO A 14 49.99 21.60 18.43
N LYS A 15 50.67 20.61 19.03
CA LYS A 15 50.15 19.44 19.76
C LYS A 15 49.95 19.68 21.27
N ALA A 16 49.06 18.92 21.92
CA ALA A 16 49.27 18.38 23.29
C ALA A 16 48.28 17.25 23.70
N LYS A 17 48.74 16.30 24.55
CA LYS A 17 47.98 15.36 25.43
C LYS A 17 48.64 15.46 26.83
N PRO A 18 47.92 15.40 27.99
CA PRO A 18 47.42 14.17 28.66
C PRO A 18 46.06 14.39 29.39
N GLY A 19 45.48 13.56 30.29
CA GLY A 19 45.74 12.15 30.69
C GLY A 19 44.85 11.62 31.86
N LYS A 20 44.83 10.28 32.01
CA LYS A 20 44.32 9.37 33.08
C LYS A 20 43.71 9.88 34.43
N LYS A 21 42.62 9.16 34.82
CA LYS A 21 42.23 8.59 36.15
C LYS A 21 41.73 9.48 37.32
N THR A 22 40.51 9.16 37.80
CA THR A 22 40.10 8.68 39.16
C THR A 22 38.61 8.25 39.07
N GLN A 23 38.12 7.08 39.56
CA GLN A 23 37.84 6.64 40.94
C GLN A 23 36.95 7.61 41.74
N LYS A 24 35.98 7.22 42.58
CA LYS A 24 35.16 6.03 42.93
C LYS A 24 34.27 6.52 44.12
N LEU A 25 33.52 5.63 44.79
CA LEU A 25 32.69 5.88 46.01
C LEU A 25 31.28 6.47 45.69
N ASN A 26 30.17 6.09 46.34
CA ASN A 26 30.03 5.14 47.46
C ASN A 26 28.72 4.31 47.42
N GLU A 27 28.71 3.23 48.21
CA GLU A 27 27.64 2.23 48.33
C GLU A 27 26.60 2.58 49.41
N ASN A 28 25.45 1.88 49.36
CA ASN A 28 24.56 1.40 50.43
C ASN A 28 23.06 1.58 50.07
N GLY A 29 22.17 0.58 50.17
CA GLY A 29 22.36 -0.85 50.45
C GLY A 29 21.05 -1.52 50.93
N ILE A 30 20.90 -2.83 50.65
CA ILE A 30 20.04 -3.80 51.38
C ILE A 30 18.50 -3.60 51.19
N SER A 31 17.69 -4.59 50.76
CA SER A 31 17.55 -5.92 51.35
C SER A 31 17.11 -7.03 50.37
N ASN A 32 17.51 -8.26 50.69
CA ASN A 32 17.06 -9.51 50.08
C ASN A 32 15.80 -10.06 50.79
N LYS A 33 14.93 -10.76 50.05
CA LYS A 33 14.23 -11.95 50.58
C LYS A 33 14.19 -13.08 49.54
N LYS A 34 14.70 -14.24 49.96
CA LYS A 34 14.75 -15.50 49.19
C LYS A 34 13.36 -16.13 49.02
N ARG A 35 13.19 -16.92 47.96
CA ARG A 35 12.79 -18.34 48.10
C ARG A 35 13.44 -19.19 47.02
N VAL A 36 13.65 -20.46 47.34
CA VAL A 36 14.40 -21.48 46.58
C VAL A 36 13.44 -22.65 46.31
N ASN A 37 13.84 -23.55 45.38
CA ASN A 37 13.30 -24.87 45.02
C ASN A 37 12.67 -24.89 43.60
N ASP A 38 12.91 -25.90 42.75
CA ASP A 38 13.99 -26.92 42.76
C ASP A 38 14.18 -27.50 41.33
N THR A 39 15.32 -28.16 41.13
CA THR A 39 15.76 -29.08 40.06
C THR A 39 14.72 -29.72 39.12
N ASN A 40 15.01 -29.75 37.80
CA ASN A 40 15.63 -30.90 37.10
C ASN A 40 15.72 -30.71 35.57
N ASP A 41 16.78 -31.25 34.95
CA ASP A 41 17.07 -31.21 33.51
C ASP A 41 16.84 -32.58 32.81
N GLU A 42 16.46 -32.51 31.52
CA GLU A 42 16.62 -33.54 30.46
C GLU A 42 15.95 -34.95 30.60
N PRO A 43 15.84 -35.74 29.49
CA PRO A 43 15.38 -35.37 28.15
C PRO A 43 14.33 -36.36 27.55
N ALA A 44 13.74 -36.01 26.41
CA ALA A 44 12.69 -36.83 25.75
C ALA A 44 13.22 -38.08 25.01
N PRO A 45 12.50 -39.24 25.04
CA PRO A 45 12.90 -40.46 24.32
C PRO A 45 12.46 -40.47 22.84
N LYS A 46 13.27 -41.12 22.00
CA LYS A 46 13.08 -41.24 20.54
C LYS A 46 12.04 -42.32 20.19
N ARG A 47 11.37 -42.15 19.03
CA ARG A 47 10.53 -43.19 18.40
C ARG A 47 11.39 -44.34 17.86
N THR A 48 10.95 -45.57 18.10
CA THR A 48 11.49 -46.79 17.47
C THR A 48 10.45 -47.41 16.54
N LYS A 49 10.89 -47.92 15.38
CA LYS A 49 10.07 -48.74 14.48
C LYS A 49 10.03 -50.19 14.99
N ILE A 50 8.90 -50.88 14.82
CA ILE A 50 8.83 -52.35 14.85
C ILE A 50 7.97 -52.79 13.65
N ASP A 51 8.54 -53.68 12.84
CA ASP A 51 7.83 -54.40 11.78
C ASP A 51 7.14 -55.64 12.34
N SER A 52 5.96 -55.99 11.83
CA SER A 52 5.44 -57.36 11.89
C SER A 52 4.61 -57.70 10.65
N LYS A 53 4.75 -58.93 10.17
CA LYS A 53 4.17 -59.42 8.91
C LYS A 53 3.01 -60.39 9.15
N ALA A 54 2.00 -60.24 8.31
CA ALA A 54 1.17 -61.29 7.71
C ALA A 54 0.25 -62.17 8.59
N SER A 55 -1.05 -62.09 8.29
CA SER A 55 -1.89 -63.28 8.04
C SER A 55 -2.88 -62.98 6.91
N LYS A 56 -3.15 -63.96 6.05
CA LYS A 56 -4.17 -63.90 4.99
C LYS A 56 -5.42 -64.65 5.45
N SER A 57 -6.60 -64.13 5.13
CA SER A 57 -7.79 -64.95 4.86
C SER A 57 -8.68 -64.27 3.83
N THR A 58 -9.29 -65.10 2.98
CA THR A 58 -10.38 -64.80 2.05
C THR A 58 -11.69 -64.52 2.83
N ASP A 59 -12.80 -64.05 2.27
CA ASP A 59 -13.18 -63.81 0.87
C ASP A 59 -14.27 -62.71 0.74
N ASP A 60 -14.70 -62.51 -0.51
CA ASP A 60 -16.02 -62.00 -0.94
C ASP A 60 -16.26 -60.48 -1.12
N SER A 61 -17.31 -60.19 -1.88
CA SER A 61 -17.34 -59.20 -2.95
C SER A 61 -18.59 -58.31 -2.90
N SER A 62 -18.42 -57.01 -3.13
CA SER A 62 -19.47 -56.13 -3.67
C SER A 62 -18.90 -54.78 -4.12
N THR A 63 -18.73 -54.62 -5.43
CA THR A 63 -18.14 -53.42 -6.03
C THR A 63 -19.16 -52.31 -6.26
N SER A 64 -19.32 -51.43 -5.26
CA SER A 64 -20.00 -50.14 -5.46
C SER A 64 -19.04 -49.15 -6.17
N LYS A 65 -19.32 -48.82 -7.43
CA LYS A 65 -18.52 -47.88 -8.23
C LYS A 65 -18.64 -46.44 -7.69
N LYS A 66 -17.71 -46.03 -6.83
CA LYS A 66 -17.48 -44.60 -6.53
C LYS A 66 -17.00 -43.89 -7.80
N VAL A 67 -17.83 -42.99 -8.33
CA VAL A 67 -17.42 -42.01 -9.33
C VAL A 67 -16.32 -41.15 -8.72
N LYS A 68 -15.10 -41.24 -9.26
CA LYS A 68 -14.03 -40.31 -8.92
C LYS A 68 -14.36 -38.97 -9.58
N ASN A 69 -14.80 -37.99 -8.78
CA ASN A 69 -14.71 -36.60 -9.20
C ASN A 69 -13.23 -36.30 -9.47
N GLU A 70 -12.89 -36.00 -10.72
CA GLU A 70 -11.58 -35.49 -11.06
C GLU A 70 -11.32 -34.20 -10.27
N PRO A 71 -10.14 -34.02 -9.66
CA PRO A 71 -9.84 -32.78 -8.97
C PRO A 71 -9.80 -31.66 -10.03
N LYS A 72 -10.78 -30.75 -9.99
CA LYS A 72 -10.77 -29.53 -10.80
C LYS A 72 -9.43 -28.83 -10.61
N GLN A 73 -8.58 -28.92 -11.63
CA GLN A 73 -7.26 -28.30 -11.62
C GLN A 73 -7.48 -26.79 -11.59
N MET A 74 -7.27 -26.17 -10.42
CA MET A 74 -7.40 -24.72 -10.25
C MET A 74 -6.27 -24.04 -11.03
N LYS A 75 -6.51 -23.79 -12.32
CA LYS A 75 -5.72 -22.85 -13.10
C LYS A 75 -5.98 -21.47 -12.52
N ASN A 76 -4.93 -20.83 -12.01
CA ASN A 76 -5.04 -19.46 -11.54
C ASN A 76 -5.33 -18.58 -12.76
N LYS A 77 -6.50 -17.91 -12.80
CA LYS A 77 -6.74 -16.85 -13.78
C LYS A 77 -5.73 -15.75 -13.46
N THR A 78 -4.73 -15.59 -14.33
CA THR A 78 -3.68 -14.55 -14.23
C THR A 78 -3.92 -13.39 -15.19
N ASP A 79 -4.87 -13.56 -16.10
CA ASP A 79 -5.04 -12.74 -17.28
C ASP A 79 -6.41 -12.05 -17.20
N THR A 80 -6.42 -10.75 -17.47
CA THR A 80 -7.63 -9.92 -17.46
C THR A 80 -8.45 -10.21 -18.72
N ASN A 81 -9.68 -10.70 -18.57
CA ASN A 81 -10.61 -10.68 -19.70
C ASN A 81 -11.24 -9.28 -19.79
N LEU A 82 -10.70 -8.47 -20.72
CA LEU A 82 -11.15 -7.09 -20.93
C LEU A 82 -12.56 -6.98 -21.51
N ASP A 83 -13.19 -8.07 -21.97
CA ASP A 83 -14.55 -8.05 -22.51
C ASP A 83 -15.61 -8.45 -21.46
N GLU A 84 -15.19 -8.92 -20.29
CA GLU A 84 -16.03 -9.18 -19.11
C GLU A 84 -16.21 -7.93 -18.21
N ILE A 85 -15.56 -6.80 -18.54
CA ILE A 85 -15.51 -5.60 -17.68
C ILE A 85 -16.45 -4.51 -18.21
N ASP A 86 -17.38 -4.06 -17.37
CA ASP A 86 -18.16 -2.84 -17.62
C ASP A 86 -17.33 -1.59 -17.30
N PHE A 87 -16.83 -0.91 -18.34
CA PHE A 87 -16.05 0.32 -18.23
C PHE A 87 -16.89 1.58 -17.98
N GLY A 88 -18.22 1.46 -17.94
CA GLY A 88 -19.14 2.57 -17.68
C GLY A 88 -19.41 2.82 -16.20
N CYS A 89 -20.27 3.83 -15.96
CA CYS A 89 -20.93 4.07 -14.68
C CYS A 89 -22.35 4.58 -14.95
N THR A 90 -23.35 3.77 -14.62
CA THR A 90 -24.76 4.11 -14.79
C THR A 90 -25.31 4.99 -13.67
N LYS A 91 -24.63 5.03 -12.51
CA LYS A 91 -25.07 5.81 -11.35
C LYS A 91 -24.93 7.31 -11.55
N SER A 92 -25.81 8.04 -10.86
CA SER A 92 -25.71 9.48 -10.66
C SER A 92 -25.25 9.76 -9.23
N ASN A 93 -24.75 10.96 -8.97
CA ASN A 93 -24.48 11.44 -7.62
C ASN A 93 -25.78 11.79 -6.87
N GLN A 94 -25.67 12.26 -5.62
CA GLN A 94 -26.83 12.63 -4.79
C GLN A 94 -27.61 13.85 -5.34
N GLU A 95 -27.01 14.63 -6.25
CA GLU A 95 -27.66 15.73 -6.97
C GLU A 95 -28.33 15.27 -8.29
N GLY A 96 -28.35 13.96 -8.58
CA GLY A 96 -28.91 13.38 -9.81
C GLY A 96 -27.99 13.49 -11.04
N LYS A 97 -26.83 14.13 -10.93
CA LYS A 97 -25.90 14.36 -12.05
C LYS A 97 -25.05 13.12 -12.37
N LYS A 98 -24.73 12.92 -13.64
CA LYS A 98 -23.72 11.96 -14.10
C LYS A 98 -22.31 12.50 -13.84
N HIS A 99 -21.33 11.60 -13.75
CA HIS A 99 -19.94 11.97 -13.59
C HIS A 99 -19.45 12.84 -14.76
N ASN A 100 -18.53 13.76 -14.48
CA ASN A 100 -17.74 14.47 -15.49
C ASN A 100 -16.23 14.20 -15.34
N LEU A 101 -15.84 13.43 -14.31
CA LEU A 101 -14.47 13.07 -14.01
C LEU A 101 -14.40 11.60 -13.56
N LYS A 102 -13.48 10.86 -14.18
CA LYS A 102 -13.15 9.48 -13.88
C LYS A 102 -11.70 9.39 -13.43
N ILE A 103 -11.46 8.85 -12.22
CA ILE A 103 -10.11 8.68 -11.67
C ILE A 103 -9.84 7.20 -11.42
N CYS A 104 -8.72 6.69 -11.91
CA CYS A 104 -8.23 5.33 -11.63
C CYS A 104 -7.05 5.39 -10.68
N THR A 105 -7.00 4.52 -9.67
CA THR A 105 -5.79 4.26 -8.88
C THR A 105 -5.43 2.78 -8.88
N TRP A 106 -4.13 2.45 -8.94
CA TRP A 106 -3.65 1.07 -8.94
C TRP A 106 -2.20 0.95 -8.45
N ASN A 107 -1.98 0.22 -7.35
CA ASN A 107 -0.64 -0.25 -7.00
C ASN A 107 -0.21 -1.32 -8.02
N VAL A 108 0.76 -1.00 -8.88
CA VAL A 108 1.21 -1.88 -9.97
C VAL A 108 2.26 -2.90 -9.52
N SER A 109 2.78 -2.81 -8.30
CA SER A 109 3.84 -3.70 -7.77
C SER A 109 5.08 -3.84 -8.65
N GLY A 110 5.31 -2.89 -9.56
CA GLY A 110 6.40 -2.84 -10.52
C GLY A 110 5.89 -2.63 -11.95
N ILE A 111 6.04 -1.41 -12.48
CA ILE A 111 5.42 -1.00 -13.75
C ILE A 111 5.81 -1.92 -14.93
N ARG A 112 7.09 -2.31 -15.00
CA ARG A 112 7.63 -3.24 -16.02
C ARG A 112 7.03 -4.65 -15.93
N ALA A 113 6.52 -5.07 -14.77
CA ALA A 113 5.84 -6.36 -14.62
C ALA A 113 4.39 -6.28 -15.09
N VAL A 114 3.71 -5.16 -14.87
CA VAL A 114 2.33 -4.92 -15.34
C VAL A 114 2.27 -4.76 -16.87
N ILE A 115 3.24 -4.07 -17.49
CA ILE A 115 3.35 -3.99 -18.96
C ILE A 115 3.44 -5.40 -19.58
N LYS A 116 4.34 -6.25 -19.03
CA LYS A 116 4.51 -7.65 -19.49
C LYS A 116 3.28 -8.55 -19.30
N LYS A 117 2.29 -8.11 -18.53
CA LYS A 117 1.03 -8.81 -18.26
C LYS A 117 -0.17 -8.06 -18.87
N HIS A 118 0.04 -7.28 -19.93
CA HIS A 118 -1.04 -6.59 -20.67
C HIS A 118 -1.84 -5.57 -19.84
N GLY A 119 -1.30 -5.10 -18.71
CA GLY A 119 -2.00 -4.14 -17.85
C GLY A 119 -2.11 -2.73 -18.43
N LEU A 120 -1.32 -2.38 -19.45
CA LEU A 120 -1.53 -1.14 -20.21
C LEU A 120 -2.79 -1.22 -21.07
N ASP A 121 -3.12 -2.39 -21.61
CA ASP A 121 -4.32 -2.59 -22.44
C ASP A 121 -5.58 -2.34 -21.59
N TYR A 122 -5.55 -2.74 -20.31
CA TYR A 122 -6.55 -2.33 -19.32
C TYR A 122 -6.59 -0.81 -19.11
N ILE A 123 -5.45 -0.16 -18.84
CA ILE A 123 -5.40 1.28 -18.54
C ILE A 123 -5.96 2.10 -19.73
N ILE A 124 -5.62 1.71 -20.96
CA ILE A 124 -6.11 2.33 -22.20
C ILE A 124 -7.63 2.11 -22.36
N LYS A 125 -8.15 0.91 -22.06
CA LYS A 125 -9.58 0.60 -22.21
C LYS A 125 -10.44 1.21 -21.08
N GLU A 126 -9.86 1.44 -19.89
CA GLU A 126 -10.54 2.13 -18.78
C GLU A 126 -10.63 3.65 -19.02
N ASP A 127 -9.70 4.25 -19.79
CA ASP A 127 -9.69 5.65 -20.23
C ASP A 127 -10.05 6.68 -19.12
N ALA A 128 -9.51 6.48 -17.91
CA ALA A 128 -9.73 7.42 -16.81
C ALA A 128 -9.01 8.74 -17.08
N ASP A 129 -9.66 9.86 -16.77
CA ASP A 129 -9.12 11.22 -17.02
C ASP A 129 -7.87 11.51 -16.18
N ILE A 130 -7.79 10.86 -15.01
CA ILE A 130 -6.61 10.84 -14.14
C ILE A 130 -6.29 9.39 -13.76
N ILE A 131 -5.03 8.98 -13.88
CA ILE A 131 -4.55 7.64 -13.50
C ILE A 131 -3.40 7.78 -12.50
N ALA A 132 -3.55 7.21 -11.31
CA ALA A 132 -2.57 7.20 -10.23
C ALA A 132 -1.99 5.78 -10.05
N LEU A 133 -0.71 5.60 -10.31
CA LEU A 133 -0.02 4.32 -10.12
C LEU A 133 0.94 4.38 -8.92
N GLN A 134 0.93 3.35 -8.09
CA GLN A 134 1.83 3.16 -6.94
C GLN A 134 2.80 1.99 -7.16
N GLU A 135 3.91 1.97 -6.43
CA GLU A 135 5.02 1.02 -6.59
C GLU A 135 5.48 0.82 -8.04
N THR A 136 5.77 1.92 -8.74
CA THR A 136 6.30 1.82 -10.10
C THR A 136 7.64 1.07 -10.16
N LYS A 137 8.41 1.09 -9.06
CA LYS A 137 9.71 0.40 -8.87
C LYS A 137 10.69 0.62 -10.03
N CYS A 138 10.68 1.81 -10.60
CA CYS A 138 11.48 2.14 -11.76
C CYS A 138 11.96 3.60 -11.67
N ASP A 139 13.23 3.82 -11.98
CA ASP A 139 13.83 5.15 -12.02
C ASP A 139 13.17 5.97 -13.15
N LYS A 140 12.97 7.27 -12.96
CA LYS A 140 12.28 8.17 -13.90
C LYS A 140 12.94 8.19 -15.28
N GLY A 141 14.28 8.25 -15.31
CA GLY A 141 15.07 8.19 -16.54
C GLY A 141 15.08 6.81 -17.22
N LYS A 142 14.45 5.80 -16.63
CA LYS A 142 14.32 4.44 -17.15
C LYS A 142 12.86 4.02 -17.31
N MET A 143 11.89 4.93 -17.22
CA MET A 143 10.50 4.60 -17.52
C MET A 143 10.39 4.10 -18.97
N PRO A 144 9.71 2.96 -19.22
CA PRO A 144 9.40 2.50 -20.57
C PRO A 144 8.68 3.58 -21.40
N ASP A 145 8.79 3.55 -22.71
CA ASP A 145 8.09 4.52 -23.56
C ASP A 145 6.60 4.21 -23.64
N GLU A 146 6.22 2.94 -23.48
CA GLU A 146 4.85 2.43 -23.49
C GLU A 146 3.98 3.02 -22.37
N VAL A 147 4.57 3.48 -21.25
CA VAL A 147 3.83 4.16 -20.17
C VAL A 147 3.60 5.65 -20.44
N LYS A 148 4.16 6.20 -21.51
CA LYS A 148 3.93 7.59 -21.93
C LYS A 148 2.66 7.66 -22.78
N LEU A 149 1.53 7.35 -22.15
CA LEU A 149 0.21 7.26 -22.79
C LEU A 149 -0.07 8.51 -23.66
N PRO A 150 -0.38 8.35 -24.97
CA PRO A 150 -0.79 9.46 -25.82
C PRO A 150 -2.01 10.18 -25.27
N GLY A 151 -2.05 11.52 -25.38
CA GLY A 151 -3.15 12.33 -24.85
C GLY A 151 -3.09 12.61 -23.34
N TYR A 152 -2.10 12.07 -22.62
CA TYR A 152 -1.88 12.35 -21.20
C TYR A 152 -0.63 13.20 -20.96
N HIS A 153 -0.67 14.00 -19.90
CA HIS A 153 0.51 14.55 -19.23
C HIS A 153 1.01 13.57 -18.16
N HIS A 154 2.32 13.28 -18.14
CA HIS A 154 2.91 12.25 -17.28
C HIS A 154 3.81 12.85 -16.20
N TYR A 155 3.57 12.47 -14.94
CA TYR A 155 4.30 12.92 -13.75
C TYR A 155 4.90 11.72 -13.02
N PHE A 156 6.22 11.66 -12.96
CA PHE A 156 6.96 10.55 -12.37
C PHE A 156 7.78 11.00 -11.17
N LEU A 157 7.72 10.23 -10.09
CA LEU A 157 8.55 10.37 -8.90
C LEU A 157 9.09 8.98 -8.51
N ASP A 158 10.41 8.85 -8.50
CA ASP A 158 11.15 7.63 -8.16
C ASP A 158 11.76 7.70 -6.75
N SER A 159 12.20 6.54 -6.23
CA SER A 159 12.97 6.47 -4.99
C SER A 159 14.48 6.60 -5.27
N LYS A 160 15.22 7.18 -4.32
CA LYS A 160 16.69 7.10 -4.30
C LYS A 160 17.23 5.66 -4.23
N LYS A 161 16.41 4.68 -3.80
CA LYS A 161 16.74 3.26 -3.82
C LYS A 161 16.19 2.64 -5.12
N PRO A 162 17.05 2.17 -6.06
CA PRO A 162 16.58 1.58 -7.31
C PRO A 162 15.66 0.38 -7.07
N GLY A 163 14.59 0.27 -7.86
CA GLY A 163 13.62 -0.83 -7.75
C GLY A 163 12.71 -0.79 -6.52
N TYR A 164 12.65 0.33 -5.81
CA TYR A 164 11.84 0.50 -4.59
C TYR A 164 10.82 1.64 -4.73
N CYS A 165 9.62 1.46 -4.17
CA CYS A 165 8.55 2.46 -4.16
C CYS A 165 8.32 3.11 -5.55
N GLY A 166 8.23 4.44 -5.60
CA GLY A 166 7.95 5.22 -6.79
C GLY A 166 6.46 5.28 -7.14
N VAL A 167 6.03 6.45 -7.62
CA VAL A 167 4.65 6.73 -8.04
C VAL A 167 4.64 7.41 -9.41
N ALA A 168 3.56 7.20 -10.17
CA ALA A 168 3.30 7.89 -11.43
C ALA A 168 1.87 8.45 -11.43
N LEU A 169 1.68 9.67 -11.89
CA LEU A 169 0.35 10.25 -12.14
C LEU A 169 0.25 10.67 -13.60
N PHE A 170 -0.85 10.29 -14.23
CA PHE A 170 -1.21 10.69 -15.59
C PHE A 170 -2.50 11.51 -15.53
N SER A 171 -2.62 12.54 -16.36
CA SER A 171 -3.85 13.31 -16.49
C SER A 171 -4.05 13.74 -17.94
N LYS A 172 -5.27 13.62 -18.49
CA LYS A 172 -5.61 14.15 -19.82
C LYS A 172 -5.48 15.67 -19.82
N GLU A 173 -6.00 16.32 -18.78
CA GLU A 173 -5.88 17.76 -18.55
C GLU A 173 -4.56 18.14 -17.89
N LYS A 174 -4.04 19.33 -18.22
CA LYS A 174 -2.81 19.85 -17.63
C LYS A 174 -3.11 20.48 -16.25
N PRO A 175 -2.52 19.99 -15.15
CA PRO A 175 -2.63 20.63 -13.84
C PRO A 175 -2.02 22.03 -13.82
N ILE A 176 -2.58 22.90 -12.96
CA ILE A 176 -2.06 24.24 -12.64
C ILE A 176 -0.67 24.12 -11.99
N SER A 177 -0.54 23.22 -11.02
CA SER A 177 0.70 22.98 -10.29
C SER A 177 0.89 21.49 -9.97
N VAL A 178 2.14 21.09 -9.75
CA VAL A 178 2.53 19.73 -9.36
C VAL A 178 3.58 19.82 -8.26
N LYS A 179 3.28 19.24 -7.09
CA LYS A 179 4.20 19.10 -5.95
C LYS A 179 4.59 17.64 -5.77
N TYR A 180 5.87 17.42 -5.55
CA TYR A 180 6.45 16.11 -5.25
C TYR A 180 6.87 16.09 -3.78
N GLY A 181 6.53 15.01 -3.05
CA GLY A 181 6.90 14.88 -1.64
C GLY A 181 6.06 15.72 -0.66
N LEU A 182 6.33 15.54 0.63
CA LEU A 182 5.76 16.30 1.74
C LEU A 182 6.58 17.55 2.08
N ASN A 183 7.72 17.77 1.42
CA ASN A 183 8.74 18.77 1.76
C ASN A 183 9.54 18.39 3.03
N ASP A 184 9.81 17.09 3.20
CA ASP A 184 10.63 16.52 4.27
C ASP A 184 11.75 15.65 3.67
N SER A 185 13.01 16.01 3.95
CA SER A 185 14.18 15.38 3.33
C SER A 185 14.43 13.94 3.75
N THR A 186 13.81 13.47 4.85
CA THR A 186 13.87 12.08 5.32
C THR A 186 12.93 11.22 4.48
N PHE A 187 11.69 11.67 4.33
CA PHE A 187 10.60 10.88 3.74
C PHE A 187 10.51 10.99 2.22
N ASP A 188 10.90 12.12 1.63
CA ASP A 188 10.79 12.36 0.20
C ASP A 188 11.82 11.57 -0.63
N THR A 189 12.72 10.83 0.03
CA THR A 189 13.68 9.91 -0.62
C THR A 189 13.04 8.65 -1.19
N GLU A 190 11.81 8.32 -0.81
CA GLU A 190 11.10 7.10 -1.21
C GLU A 190 10.11 7.31 -2.36
N GLY A 191 9.88 8.55 -2.80
CA GLY A 191 9.03 8.81 -3.95
C GLY A 191 7.59 8.33 -3.77
N ARG A 192 6.95 8.75 -2.66
CA ARG A 192 5.65 8.22 -2.18
C ARG A 192 4.42 9.06 -2.52
N ILE A 193 4.58 10.30 -2.95
CA ILE A 193 3.45 11.21 -3.12
C ILE A 193 3.66 12.20 -4.26
N ILE A 194 2.64 12.33 -5.11
CA ILE A 194 2.46 13.41 -6.08
C ILE A 194 1.15 14.11 -5.72
N THR A 195 1.19 15.42 -5.51
CA THR A 195 0.01 16.30 -5.44
C THR A 195 -0.08 17.07 -6.75
N VAL A 196 -1.24 17.03 -7.41
CA VAL A 196 -1.56 17.88 -8.58
C VAL A 196 -2.73 18.80 -8.25
N GLU A 197 -2.70 20.00 -8.80
CA GLU A 197 -3.72 21.03 -8.61
C GLU A 197 -4.49 21.31 -9.90
N PHE A 198 -5.81 21.27 -9.81
CA PHE A 198 -6.75 21.70 -10.85
C PHE A 198 -7.46 22.99 -10.40
N PRO A 199 -8.26 23.66 -11.27
CA PRO A 199 -8.97 24.87 -10.89
C PRO A 199 -9.83 24.72 -9.63
N GLU A 200 -10.54 23.60 -9.49
CA GLU A 200 -11.54 23.40 -8.44
C GLU A 200 -11.12 22.43 -7.33
N PHE A 201 -10.10 21.59 -7.54
CA PHE A 201 -9.69 20.54 -6.59
C PHE A 201 -8.20 20.18 -6.70
N PHE A 202 -7.69 19.47 -5.69
CA PHE A 202 -6.41 18.75 -5.74
C PHE A 202 -6.64 17.25 -5.93
N VAL A 203 -5.73 16.58 -6.65
CA VAL A 203 -5.62 15.11 -6.63
C VAL A 203 -4.27 14.70 -6.08
N ILE A 204 -4.27 13.66 -5.25
CA ILE A 204 -3.07 13.17 -4.58
C ILE A 204 -2.95 11.68 -4.87
N ASN A 205 -1.90 11.30 -5.61
CA ASN A 205 -1.45 9.92 -5.69
C ASN A 205 -0.53 9.66 -4.49
N VAL A 206 -0.86 8.66 -3.67
CA VAL A 206 -0.12 8.31 -2.45
C VAL A 206 0.21 6.82 -2.36
N TYR A 207 1.41 6.51 -1.87
CA TYR A 207 1.86 5.19 -1.45
C TYR A 207 2.38 5.26 -0.01
N VAL A 208 1.50 5.00 0.96
CA VAL A 208 1.79 5.15 2.41
C VAL A 208 2.83 4.10 2.86
N PRO A 209 3.76 4.43 3.78
CA PRO A 209 4.71 3.46 4.31
C PRO A 209 4.05 2.23 4.94
N ASN A 210 4.30 1.05 4.40
CA ASN A 210 3.95 -0.21 5.06
C ASN A 210 4.75 -0.37 6.37
N ALA A 211 4.11 -0.83 7.46
CA ALA A 211 4.76 -1.04 8.75
C ALA A 211 5.75 -2.24 8.79
N GLY A 212 5.74 -3.09 7.76
CA GLY A 212 6.70 -4.18 7.57
C GLY A 212 6.45 -5.40 8.44
N GLN A 213 7.13 -6.51 8.12
CA GLN A 213 7.14 -7.68 9.00
C GLN A 213 7.69 -7.32 10.37
N LYS A 214 7.04 -7.80 11.44
CA LYS A 214 7.37 -7.46 12.84
C LYS A 214 7.28 -5.95 13.16
N LEU A 215 6.51 -5.19 12.36
CA LEU A 215 6.20 -3.77 12.58
C LEU A 215 7.45 -2.84 12.63
N VAL A 216 8.56 -3.26 12.00
CA VAL A 216 9.86 -2.57 12.05
C VAL A 216 9.84 -1.13 11.50
N THR A 217 8.87 -0.79 10.65
CA THR A 217 8.69 0.56 10.11
C THR A 217 7.43 1.26 10.65
N LEU A 218 6.72 0.68 11.63
CA LEU A 218 5.53 1.32 12.23
C LEU A 218 5.82 2.70 12.84
N PRO A 219 6.90 2.94 13.63
CA PRO A 219 7.18 4.27 14.17
C PRO A 219 7.40 5.30 13.04
N LYS A 220 8.15 4.91 12.00
CA LYS A 220 8.40 5.74 10.81
C LYS A 220 7.11 6.02 10.03
N ARG A 221 6.18 5.05 9.93
CA ARG A 221 4.86 5.23 9.33
C ARG A 221 4.05 6.26 10.11
N LEU A 222 3.96 6.15 11.43
CA LEU A 222 3.18 7.06 12.27
C LEU A 222 3.72 8.50 12.24
N GLU A 223 5.04 8.68 12.11
CA GLU A 223 5.64 10.00 11.85
C GLU A 223 5.27 10.55 10.46
N TRP A 224 5.35 9.71 9.42
CA TRP A 224 4.95 10.08 8.06
C TRP A 224 3.47 10.46 7.98
N ASN A 225 2.58 9.68 8.63
CA ASN A 225 1.14 9.91 8.65
C ASN A 225 0.79 11.28 9.28
N LYS A 226 1.50 11.71 10.32
CA LYS A 226 1.34 13.06 10.92
C LYS A 226 1.68 14.18 9.92
N LEU A 227 2.80 14.04 9.19
CA LEU A 227 3.20 15.00 8.15
C LEU A 227 2.22 15.00 6.98
N PHE A 228 1.76 13.83 6.56
CA PHE A 228 0.75 13.66 5.52
C PHE A 228 -0.57 14.34 5.92
N LYS A 229 -1.15 13.99 7.06
CA LYS A 229 -2.39 14.58 7.62
C LYS A 229 -2.30 16.12 7.71
N LYS A 230 -1.14 16.66 8.09
CA LYS A 230 -0.89 18.11 8.08
C LYS A 230 -0.93 18.70 6.66
N HIS A 231 -0.14 18.16 5.74
CA HIS A 231 -0.09 18.61 4.33
C HIS A 231 -1.47 18.53 3.65
N ILE A 232 -2.23 17.46 3.90
CA ILE A 232 -3.61 17.32 3.42
C ILE A 232 -4.50 18.45 3.93
N LYS A 233 -4.51 18.73 5.24
CA LYS A 233 -5.35 19.79 5.82
C LYS A 233 -4.99 21.19 5.29
N GLU A 234 -3.71 21.45 5.02
CA GLU A 234 -3.25 22.73 4.43
C GLU A 234 -3.67 22.91 2.96
N LEU A 235 -3.84 21.81 2.20
CA LEU A 235 -4.43 21.84 0.86
C LEU A 235 -5.94 22.00 0.94
N ASP A 236 -6.58 21.28 1.86
CA ASP A 236 -8.03 21.25 2.00
C ASP A 236 -8.63 22.60 2.41
N GLN A 237 -7.88 23.42 3.15
CA GLN A 237 -8.24 24.82 3.42
C GLN A 237 -8.38 25.68 2.15
N LYS A 238 -7.83 25.25 1.00
CA LYS A 238 -7.80 26.02 -0.25
C LYS A 238 -8.81 25.49 -1.27
N LYS A 239 -8.82 24.17 -1.51
CA LYS A 239 -9.70 23.50 -2.47
C LYS A 239 -9.99 22.07 -1.97
N PRO A 240 -11.13 21.46 -2.32
CA PRO A 240 -11.38 20.03 -2.12
C PRO A 240 -10.20 19.17 -2.57
N VAL A 241 -9.93 18.10 -1.83
CA VAL A 241 -8.83 17.16 -2.07
C VAL A 241 -9.43 15.79 -2.34
N ILE A 242 -8.93 15.14 -3.38
CA ILE A 242 -9.15 13.73 -3.68
C ILE A 242 -7.83 12.99 -3.48
N ILE A 243 -7.80 12.08 -2.53
CA ILE A 243 -6.65 11.23 -2.23
C ILE A 243 -6.93 9.86 -2.81
N CYS A 244 -5.98 9.33 -3.56
CA CYS A 244 -6.09 8.04 -4.22
C CYS A 244 -4.77 7.26 -4.13
N GLY A 245 -4.88 5.96 -3.88
CA GLY A 245 -3.73 5.08 -3.78
C GLY A 245 -3.77 4.14 -2.60
N ASP A 246 -2.64 3.49 -2.38
CA ASP A 246 -2.44 2.45 -1.38
C ASP A 246 -2.08 3.09 -0.03
N MET A 247 -3.05 3.06 0.87
CA MET A 247 -2.94 3.56 2.25
C MET A 247 -2.26 2.54 3.18
N ASN A 248 -1.95 1.33 2.69
CA ASN A 248 -1.37 0.23 3.45
C ASN A 248 -2.07 0.02 4.80
N VAL A 249 -3.41 0.09 4.83
CA VAL A 249 -4.26 -0.24 5.99
C VAL A 249 -5.63 -0.72 5.54
N ALA A 250 -6.15 -1.77 6.14
CA ALA A 250 -7.57 -2.12 6.12
C ALA A 250 -8.23 -1.45 7.34
N HIS A 251 -9.18 -0.53 7.12
CA HIS A 251 -9.67 0.33 8.22
C HIS A 251 -10.51 -0.42 9.25
N GLN A 252 -11.46 -1.24 8.79
CA GLN A 252 -12.41 -1.97 9.63
C GLN A 252 -12.27 -3.49 9.49
N GLU A 253 -12.86 -4.27 10.41
CA GLU A 253 -12.82 -5.75 10.32
C GLU A 253 -13.41 -6.31 9.01
N ILE A 254 -14.36 -5.59 8.40
CA ILE A 254 -14.96 -5.91 7.08
C ILE A 254 -13.98 -5.70 5.90
N ASP A 255 -12.89 -4.96 6.11
CA ASP A 255 -11.92 -4.58 5.08
C ASP A 255 -10.81 -5.64 4.86
N LEU A 256 -10.78 -6.73 5.62
CA LEU A 256 -9.87 -7.85 5.34
C LEU A 256 -10.48 -9.21 5.66
N LYS A 257 -9.87 -10.28 5.15
CA LYS A 257 -10.23 -11.64 5.53
C LYS A 257 -9.50 -12.07 6.81
N ASN A 258 -10.24 -12.65 7.75
CA ASN A 258 -9.76 -13.15 9.04
C ASN A 258 -9.17 -12.04 9.96
N PRO A 259 -9.93 -10.99 10.33
CA PRO A 259 -9.44 -9.87 11.13
C PRO A 259 -8.78 -10.31 12.44
N LYS A 260 -9.40 -11.25 13.18
CA LYS A 260 -8.94 -11.78 14.47
C LYS A 260 -7.51 -12.34 14.49
N THR A 261 -7.00 -12.82 13.36
CA THR A 261 -5.63 -13.36 13.24
C THR A 261 -4.62 -12.35 12.69
N ASN A 262 -5.08 -11.14 12.34
CA ASN A 262 -4.30 -10.11 11.65
C ASN A 262 -4.10 -8.82 12.46
N THR A 263 -4.68 -8.70 13.67
CA THR A 263 -4.59 -7.50 14.52
C THR A 263 -3.17 -7.06 14.90
N ASN A 264 -2.16 -7.92 14.73
CA ASN A 264 -0.74 -7.64 14.97
C ASN A 264 0.10 -7.62 13.67
N ASN A 265 -0.55 -7.66 12.50
CA ASN A 265 0.12 -7.63 11.20
C ASN A 265 0.06 -6.21 10.61
N ALA A 266 1.13 -5.83 9.90
CA ALA A 266 1.17 -4.58 9.14
C ALA A 266 0.01 -4.49 8.15
N GLY A 267 -0.66 -3.35 8.12
CA GLY A 267 -1.92 -3.10 7.43
C GLY A 267 -3.18 -3.33 8.28
N PHE A 268 -3.08 -3.79 9.53
CA PHE A 268 -4.24 -3.97 10.41
C PHE A 268 -3.92 -3.85 11.91
N THR A 269 -2.83 -3.17 12.30
CA THR A 269 -2.60 -2.89 13.74
C THR A 269 -3.62 -1.87 14.27
N GLU A 270 -3.75 -1.80 15.59
CA GLU A 270 -4.62 -0.80 16.24
C GLU A 270 -4.19 0.62 15.87
N GLU A 271 -2.89 0.92 15.94
CA GLU A 271 -2.34 2.24 15.63
C GLU A 271 -2.56 2.65 14.16
N GLU A 272 -2.52 1.69 13.22
CA GLU A 272 -2.78 1.95 11.80
C GLU A 272 -4.27 2.25 11.53
N ARG A 273 -5.18 1.53 12.19
CA ARG A 273 -6.64 1.74 12.05
C ARG A 273 -7.11 2.99 12.79
N ASP A 274 -6.52 3.28 13.94
CA ASP A 274 -6.82 4.47 14.73
C ASP A 274 -6.37 5.71 13.96
N ASP A 275 -5.14 5.76 13.45
CA ASP A 275 -4.68 6.89 12.62
C ASP A 275 -5.56 7.11 11.37
N MET A 276 -6.07 6.04 10.75
CA MET A 276 -7.04 6.13 9.66
C MET A 276 -8.41 6.69 10.12
N THR A 277 -8.90 6.25 11.29
CA THR A 277 -10.12 6.82 11.91
C THR A 277 -9.95 8.31 12.19
N ASP A 278 -8.82 8.65 12.78
CA ASP A 278 -8.39 9.99 13.14
C ASP A 278 -8.22 10.89 11.90
N PHE A 279 -7.80 10.31 10.76
CA PHE A 279 -7.68 10.98 9.48
C PHE A 279 -9.06 11.31 8.89
N LEU A 280 -9.99 10.35 8.87
CA LEU A 280 -11.37 10.57 8.40
C LEU A 280 -12.08 11.64 9.27
N ALA A 281 -11.95 11.53 10.59
CA ALA A 281 -12.47 12.52 11.55
C ALA A 281 -11.91 13.95 11.35
N ALA A 282 -10.84 14.13 10.56
CA ALA A 282 -10.29 15.44 10.22
C ALA A 282 -10.98 16.13 9.02
N GLY A 283 -12.14 15.62 8.57
CA GLY A 283 -12.95 16.20 7.48
C GLY A 283 -12.89 15.43 6.15
N PHE A 284 -12.60 14.13 6.20
CA PHE A 284 -12.47 13.25 5.04
C PHE A 284 -13.40 12.05 5.13
N ILE A 285 -13.89 11.57 3.99
CA ILE A 285 -14.71 10.37 3.91
C ILE A 285 -14.07 9.31 3.01
N ASP A 286 -14.22 8.04 3.40
CA ASP A 286 -13.99 6.90 2.53
C ASP A 286 -15.18 6.77 1.58
N THR A 287 -14.96 7.04 0.29
CA THR A 287 -16.03 7.02 -0.72
C THR A 287 -16.60 5.62 -0.94
N PHE A 288 -15.81 4.56 -0.79
CA PHE A 288 -16.30 3.20 -0.97
C PHE A 288 -17.25 2.83 0.17
N ARG A 289 -16.84 3.03 1.43
CA ARG A 289 -17.70 2.73 2.59
C ARG A 289 -18.89 3.69 2.73
N SER A 290 -18.80 4.91 2.20
CA SER A 290 -19.94 5.83 2.12
C SER A 290 -21.05 5.36 1.17
N LEU A 291 -20.70 4.62 0.11
CA LEU A 291 -21.65 4.06 -0.86
C LEU A 291 -22.06 2.62 -0.54
N TYR A 292 -21.16 1.85 0.06
CA TYR A 292 -21.23 0.41 0.24
C TYR A 292 -20.84 -0.02 1.68
N PRO A 293 -21.48 0.53 2.73
CA PRO A 293 -21.04 0.34 4.11
C PRO A 293 -20.94 -1.15 4.48
N GLU A 294 -21.99 -1.92 4.19
CA GLU A 294 -22.12 -3.35 4.56
C GLU A 294 -21.52 -4.34 3.54
N THR A 295 -20.80 -3.88 2.51
CA THR A 295 -20.30 -4.80 1.47
C THR A 295 -19.07 -5.57 1.94
N GLU A 296 -19.25 -6.86 2.25
CA GLU A 296 -18.17 -7.78 2.59
C GLU A 296 -17.35 -8.22 1.36
N GLY A 297 -16.11 -8.67 1.58
CA GLY A 297 -15.28 -9.28 0.53
C GLY A 297 -14.77 -8.32 -0.55
N ALA A 298 -15.00 -7.01 -0.37
CA ALA A 298 -14.57 -5.92 -1.23
C ALA A 298 -13.08 -5.57 -1.02
N TYR A 299 -12.20 -6.49 -1.39
CA TYR A 299 -10.76 -6.36 -1.21
C TYR A 299 -10.08 -5.79 -2.48
N THR A 300 -8.93 -5.15 -2.30
CA THR A 300 -8.13 -4.57 -3.39
C THR A 300 -6.75 -5.23 -3.52
N PHE A 301 -6.25 -5.87 -2.45
CA PHE A 301 -4.98 -6.58 -2.37
C PHE A 301 -5.18 -8.06 -2.00
N TRP A 302 -4.42 -8.95 -2.64
CA TRP A 302 -4.32 -10.36 -2.28
C TRP A 302 -2.88 -10.86 -2.39
N SER A 303 -2.36 -11.45 -1.31
CA SER A 303 -1.03 -12.07 -1.34
C SER A 303 -0.94 -13.15 -2.42
N TYR A 304 0.19 -13.21 -3.14
CA TYR A 304 0.51 -14.33 -4.03
C TYR A 304 0.59 -15.68 -3.29
N PHE A 305 0.78 -15.68 -1.97
CA PHE A 305 0.84 -16.90 -1.17
C PHE A 305 -0.49 -17.67 -1.15
N ALA A 306 -0.40 -19.01 -1.18
CA ALA A 306 -1.53 -19.93 -1.05
C ALA A 306 -2.74 -19.68 -1.99
N ASN A 307 -2.53 -18.98 -3.12
CA ASN A 307 -3.57 -18.60 -4.07
C ASN A 307 -4.70 -17.75 -3.43
N ALA A 308 -4.32 -16.72 -2.66
CA ALA A 308 -5.27 -15.96 -1.86
C ALA A 308 -6.38 -15.27 -2.71
N ARG A 309 -6.03 -14.77 -3.90
CA ARG A 309 -6.97 -14.08 -4.80
C ARG A 309 -8.12 -14.96 -5.29
N SER A 310 -7.85 -16.20 -5.70
CA SER A 310 -8.92 -17.12 -6.16
C SER A 310 -9.88 -17.55 -5.04
N LYS A 311 -9.44 -17.44 -3.77
CA LYS A 311 -10.22 -17.74 -2.56
C LYS A 311 -10.87 -16.49 -1.94
N ASN A 312 -10.67 -15.33 -2.56
CA ASN A 312 -10.95 -14.00 -2.02
C ASN A 312 -10.48 -13.81 -0.55
N ILE A 313 -9.25 -14.24 -0.24
CA ILE A 313 -8.58 -13.98 1.04
C ILE A 313 -7.75 -12.71 0.85
N GLY A 314 -8.39 -11.55 0.96
CA GLY A 314 -7.80 -10.25 0.61
C GLY A 314 -7.92 -9.21 1.71
N TRP A 315 -7.42 -8.01 1.38
CA TRP A 315 -7.41 -6.81 2.20
C TRP A 315 -7.81 -5.62 1.29
N ARG A 316 -8.53 -4.63 1.81
CA ARG A 316 -8.81 -3.36 1.14
C ARG A 316 -7.79 -2.34 1.61
N LEU A 317 -6.76 -2.13 0.79
CA LEU A 317 -5.62 -1.24 1.08
C LEU A 317 -5.62 0.02 0.19
N ASP A 318 -6.35 -0.03 -0.92
CA ASP A 318 -6.41 1.03 -1.93
C ASP A 318 -7.72 1.82 -1.77
N TYR A 319 -7.64 3.15 -1.69
CA TYR A 319 -8.76 4.01 -1.31
C TYR A 319 -8.97 5.17 -2.28
N PHE A 320 -10.19 5.71 -2.25
CA PHE A 320 -10.47 7.09 -2.58
C PHE A 320 -11.02 7.80 -1.34
N LEU A 321 -10.19 8.65 -0.73
CA LEU A 321 -10.57 9.49 0.42
C LEU A 321 -10.76 10.92 -0.09
N ILE A 322 -11.91 11.52 0.17
CA ILE A 322 -12.22 12.87 -0.34
C ILE A 322 -12.66 13.79 0.79
N SER A 323 -12.45 15.09 0.61
CA SER A 323 -12.96 16.11 1.54
C SER A 323 -14.47 15.98 1.70
N GLU A 324 -14.97 15.99 2.94
CA GLU A 324 -16.37 15.68 3.22
C GLU A 324 -17.34 16.62 2.48
N ARG A 325 -16.98 17.89 2.29
CA ARG A 325 -17.80 18.88 1.58
C ARG A 325 -18.08 18.56 0.10
N ILE A 326 -17.39 17.59 -0.50
CA ILE A 326 -17.70 17.07 -1.85
C ILE A 326 -18.29 15.65 -1.84
N LYS A 327 -18.71 15.09 -0.69
CA LYS A 327 -19.29 13.74 -0.63
C LYS A 327 -20.51 13.54 -1.53
N ASN A 328 -21.37 14.55 -1.63
CA ASN A 328 -22.58 14.51 -2.47
C ASN A 328 -22.27 14.50 -3.98
N LYS A 329 -21.02 14.78 -4.37
CA LYS A 329 -20.56 14.81 -5.77
C LYS A 329 -20.23 13.43 -6.34
N VAL A 330 -19.97 12.44 -5.48
CA VAL A 330 -19.59 11.08 -5.88
C VAL A 330 -20.76 10.37 -6.57
N CYS A 331 -20.50 9.79 -7.74
CA CYS A 331 -21.46 8.96 -8.48
C CYS A 331 -21.26 7.47 -8.14
N ASP A 332 -20.02 6.98 -8.14
CA ASP A 332 -19.70 5.59 -7.77
C ASP A 332 -18.22 5.40 -7.39
N ASN A 333 -17.92 4.30 -6.70
CA ASN A 333 -16.56 3.79 -6.46
C ASN A 333 -16.53 2.29 -6.80
N ILE A 334 -15.74 1.89 -7.80
CA ILE A 334 -15.72 0.52 -8.34
C ILE A 334 -14.35 -0.12 -8.14
N ILE A 335 -14.33 -1.27 -7.45
CA ILE A 335 -13.14 -2.12 -7.30
C ILE A 335 -13.06 -3.12 -8.45
N ARG A 336 -12.01 -3.04 -9.27
CA ARG A 336 -11.80 -3.87 -10.47
C ARG A 336 -11.16 -5.22 -10.13
N LYS A 337 -11.75 -5.97 -9.20
CA LYS A 337 -11.16 -7.22 -8.63
C LYS A 337 -10.76 -8.30 -9.65
N ASP A 338 -11.32 -8.26 -10.86
CA ASP A 338 -11.06 -9.22 -11.95
C ASP A 338 -10.00 -8.72 -12.96
N VAL A 339 -9.38 -7.54 -12.70
CA VAL A 339 -8.21 -7.03 -13.43
C VAL A 339 -6.92 -7.48 -12.76
N TYR A 340 -6.19 -8.34 -13.44
CA TYR A 340 -4.93 -8.90 -13.00
C TYR A 340 -3.74 -8.08 -13.51
N GLY A 341 -2.53 -8.46 -13.09
CA GLY A 341 -1.27 -7.77 -13.41
C GLY A 341 -0.43 -7.56 -12.14
N SER A 342 -1.08 -7.11 -11.08
CA SER A 342 -0.53 -6.88 -9.74
C SER A 342 -1.21 -7.81 -8.71
N ASP A 343 -0.64 -7.89 -7.50
CA ASP A 343 -1.30 -8.41 -6.30
C ASP A 343 -2.40 -7.46 -5.80
N HIS A 344 -2.35 -6.19 -6.21
CA HIS A 344 -3.47 -5.27 -6.13
C HIS A 344 -4.33 -5.28 -7.42
N CYS A 345 -5.57 -4.84 -7.32
CA CYS A 345 -6.41 -4.47 -8.47
C CYS A 345 -6.64 -2.95 -8.52
N PRO A 346 -7.01 -2.40 -9.69
CA PRO A 346 -7.43 -1.01 -9.80
C PRO A 346 -8.68 -0.71 -9.00
N VAL A 347 -8.81 0.54 -8.57
CA VAL A 347 -10.03 1.13 -8.01
C VAL A 347 -10.37 2.37 -8.84
N ILE A 348 -11.66 2.58 -9.13
CA ILE A 348 -12.16 3.68 -9.95
C ILE A 348 -13.10 4.57 -9.12
N LEU A 349 -12.91 5.88 -9.17
CA LEU A 349 -13.86 6.88 -8.68
C LEU A 349 -14.54 7.56 -9.87
N TYR A 350 -15.87 7.63 -9.81
CA TYR A 350 -16.69 8.44 -10.68
C TYR A 350 -17.27 9.60 -9.88
N ILE A 351 -17.02 10.84 -10.31
CA ILE A 351 -17.43 12.04 -9.57
C ILE A 351 -17.91 13.13 -10.55
N ASN A 352 -18.83 13.97 -10.10
CA ASN A 352 -19.27 15.17 -10.80
C ASN A 352 -18.83 16.41 -10.01
N LEU A 353 -17.74 17.05 -10.42
CA LEU A 353 -17.24 18.29 -9.80
C LEU A 353 -17.79 19.50 -10.56
#